data_AF-A0A661LDY9-F1
#
_entry.id   AF-A0A661LDY9-F1
#
_cell.length_a   1.000
_cell.length_b   1.000
_cell.length_c   1.000
_cell.angle_alpha   90.00
_cell.angle_beta   90.00
_cell.angle_gamma   90.00
#
_symmetry.space_group_name_H-M   'P 1'
#
loop_
_entity.id
_entity.type
_entity.pdbx_description
1 polymer ?
#
loop_
_entity_poly.entity_id
_entity_poly.type
_entity_poly.pdbx_seq_one_letter_code
_entity_poly.pdbx_strand_id
1 'polypeptide(L)' 'MRSILTSIEGVLEYNLHAKSFTVTVTFDNKKTSVDKIIERLSKGGYPVSGNPRWVK' A
#
# COMPACT_ATOMS: atom_id res chain seq x y z
N MET A 1 16.40 -1.59 3.92
CA MET A 1 15.15 -2.10 4.54
C MET A 1 14.15 -2.34 3.41
N ARG A 2 13.65 -3.56 3.20
CA ARG A 2 12.64 -3.83 2.15
C ARG A 2 11.25 -3.54 2.73
N SER A 3 10.47 -2.69 2.08
CA SER A 3 9.08 -2.42 2.48
C SER A 3 8.21 -3.64 2.24
N ILE A 4 7.25 -3.92 3.12
CA ILE A 4 6.27 -5.00 2.95
C ILE A 4 5.50 -4.89 1.62
N LEU A 5 5.33 -3.66 1.12
CA LEU A 5 4.70 -3.37 -0.18
C LEU A 5 5.44 -4.04 -1.35
N THR A 6 6.77 -4.18 -1.27
CA THR A 6 7.56 -4.86 -2.32
C THR A 6 7.34 -6.36 -2.38
N SER A 7 6.77 -6.94 -1.31
CA SER A 7 6.48 -8.38 -1.22
C SER A 7 5.02 -8.72 -1.55
N ILE A 8 4.19 -7.71 -1.84
CA ILE A 8 2.80 -7.92 -2.25
C ILE A 8 2.78 -8.11 -3.76
N GLU A 9 2.39 -9.30 -4.20
CA GLU A 9 2.20 -9.58 -5.62
C GLU A 9 1.19 -8.60 -6.24
N GLY A 10 1.53 -8.03 -7.38
CA GLY A 10 0.71 -7.03 -8.08
C GLY A 10 1.01 -5.58 -7.69
N VAL A 11 1.79 -5.31 -6.64
CA VAL A 11 2.32 -3.95 -6.41
C VAL A 11 3.44 -3.68 -7.39
N LEU A 12 3.31 -2.59 -8.14
CA LEU A 12 4.27 -2.16 -9.18
C LEU A 12 5.21 -1.09 -8.64
N GLU A 13 4.65 -0.11 -7.92
CA GLU A 13 5.41 1.01 -7.37
C GLU A 13 4.75 1.53 -6.10
N TYR A 14 5.54 2.15 -5.22
CA TYR A 14 5.01 2.91 -4.09
C TYR A 14 5.87 4.16 -3.83
N ASN A 15 5.21 5.23 -3.39
CA ASN A 15 5.84 6.47 -2.97
C ASN A 15 5.42 6.80 -1.53
N LEU A 16 6.41 6.84 -0.63
CA LEU A 16 6.23 7.12 0.79
C LEU A 16 6.35 8.62 1.06
N HIS A 17 5.28 9.21 1.57
CA HIS A 17 5.25 10.60 2.01
C HIS A 17 5.39 10.65 3.53
N ALA A 18 6.63 10.52 4.03
CA ALA A 18 6.90 10.40 5.47
C ALA A 18 6.38 11.59 6.29
N LYS A 19 6.35 12.81 5.73
CA LYS A 19 5.83 14.00 6.40
C LYS A 19 4.35 13.91 6.75
N SER A 20 3.56 13.24 5.91
CA SER A 20 2.10 13.10 6.07
C SER A 20 1.68 11.70 6.52
N PHE A 21 2.64 10.78 6.73
CA PHE A 21 2.37 9.37 7.01
C PHE A 21 1.44 8.70 5.99
N THR A 22 1.53 9.12 4.72
CA THR A 22 0.74 8.55 3.63
C THR A 22 1.64 7.81 2.65
N VAL A 23 1.09 6.80 1.98
CA VAL A 23 1.75 6.09 0.88
C VAL A 23 0.83 6.09 -0.34
N THR A 24 1.41 6.40 -1.49
CA THR A 24 0.75 6.22 -2.79
C THR A 24 1.23 4.91 -3.38
N VAL A 25 0.34 4.05 -3.85
CA VAL A 25 0.69 2.72 -4.37
C VAL A 25 0.09 2.55 -5.77
N THR A 26 0.93 2.17 -6.72
CA THR A 26 0.52 1.74 -8.05
C THR A 26 0.49 0.22 -8.06
N PHE A 27 -0.65 -0.37 -8.44
CA PHE A 27 -0.83 -1.82 -8.42
C PHE A 27 -1.69 -2.31 -9.58
N ASP A 28 -1.48 -3.58 -9.95
CA ASP A 28 -2.31 -4.31 -10.90
C ASP A 28 -3.58 -4.83 -10.20
N ASN A 29 -4.73 -4.26 -10.58
CA ASN A 29 -6.03 -4.60 -10.00
C ASN A 29 -6.53 -6.01 -10.34
N LYS A 30 -5.89 -6.72 -11.28
CA LYS A 30 -6.17 -8.13 -11.57
C LYS A 30 -5.48 -9.07 -10.59
N LYS A 31 -4.38 -8.62 -9.96
CA LYS A 31 -3.55 -9.43 -9.05
C LYS A 31 -3.79 -9.10 -7.58
N THR A 32 -4.05 -7.83 -7.28
CA THR A 32 -4.29 -7.37 -5.90
C THR A 32 -5.38 -6.31 -5.84
N SER A 33 -5.81 -5.99 -4.62
CA SER A 33 -6.84 -4.99 -4.34
C SER A 33 -6.41 -4.09 -3.19
N VAL A 34 -7.08 -2.94 -3.06
CA VAL A 34 -6.85 -2.01 -1.96
C VAL A 34 -6.99 -2.71 -0.60
N ASP A 35 -8.02 -3.53 -0.42
CA ASP A 35 -8.26 -4.26 0.83
C ASP A 35 -7.12 -5.24 1.17
N LYS A 36 -6.64 -6.00 0.17
CA LYS A 36 -5.49 -6.91 0.35
C LYS A 36 -4.22 -6.15 0.73
N ILE A 37 -3.99 -4.99 0.12
CA ILE A 37 -2.84 -4.15 0.45
C ILE A 37 -2.92 -3.65 1.90
N ILE A 38 -4.09 -3.19 2.34
CA ILE A 38 -4.33 -2.74 3.72
C ILE A 38 -4.14 -3.89 4.72
N GLU A 39 -4.68 -5.06 4.42
CA GLU A 39 -4.56 -6.23 5.29
C GLU A 39 -3.09 -6.61 5.49
N ARG A 40 -2.31 -6.63 4.39
CA ARG A 40 -0.87 -6.91 4.44
C ARG A 40 -0.10 -5.86 5.23
N LEU A 41 -0.38 -4.58 5.00
CA LEU A 41 0.23 -3.48 5.76
C LEU A 41 -0.05 -3.61 7.27
N SER A 42 -1.31 -3.89 7.63
CA SER A 42 -1.73 -4.07 9.02
C SER A 42 -1.01 -5.25 9.68
N LYS A 43 -0.92 -6.40 8.99
CA LYS A 43 -0.13 -7.56 9.45
C LYS A 43 1.36 -7.26 9.59
N GLY A 44 1.88 -6.32 8.81
CA GLY A 44 3.26 -5.84 8.88
C GLY A 44 3.52 -4.80 9.97
N GLY A 45 2.53 -4.45 10.79
CA GLY A 45 2.66 -3.43 11.85
C GLY A 45 2.40 -2.00 11.39
N TYR A 46 1.83 -1.81 10.19
CA TYR A 46 1.48 -0.52 9.61
C TYR A 46 -0.05 -0.43 9.40
N PRO A 47 -0.85 -0.26 10.46
CA PRO A 47 -2.29 -0.14 10.31
C PRO A 47 -2.64 1.11 9.49
N VAL A 48 -3.53 0.95 8.51
CA VAL A 48 -3.99 2.07 7.67
C VAL A 48 -5.22 2.68 8.32
N SER A 49 -5.13 3.95 8.69
CA SER A 49 -6.26 4.73 9.20
C SER A 49 -6.90 5.57 8.09
N GLY A 50 -8.22 5.60 8.04
CA GLY A 50 -9.00 6.41 7.09
C GLY A 50 -9.36 5.67 5.80
N ASN A 51 -9.90 6.41 4.83
CA ASN A 51 -10.38 5.85 3.57
C ASN A 51 -9.32 6.03 2.47
N PRO A 52 -8.85 4.93 1.85
CA PRO A 52 -8.01 5.01 0.66
C PRO A 52 -8.71 5.79 -0.44
N ARG A 53 -7.94 6.58 -1.17
CA ARG A 53 -8.42 7.36 -2.31
C ARG A 53 -7.56 7.09 -3.54
N TRP A 54 -8.19 7.03 -4.70
CA TRP A 54 -7.47 7.02 -5.96
C TRP A 54 -6.83 8.38 -6.18
N VAL A 55 -5.53 8.37 -6.49
CA VAL A 55 -4.79 9.57 -6.89
C VAL A 55 -4.95 9.68 -8.41
N LYS A 56 -5.40 10.85 -8.89
CA LYS A 56 -5.51 11.15 -10.33
C LYS A 56 -4.14 11.51 -10.91
#